data_AF-A0A7C4ULQ3-F1
#
_entry.id   AF-A0A7C4ULQ3-F1
#
_cell.length_a   1.000
_cell.length_b   1.000
_cell.length_c   1.000
_cell.angle_alpha   90.00
_cell.angle_beta   90.00
_cell.angle_gamma   90.00
#
_symmetry.space_group_name_H-M   'P 1'
#
loop_
_entity.id
_entity.type
_entity.pdbx_description
1 polymer ?
#
loop_
_entity_poly.entity_id
_entity_poly.type
_entity_poly.pdbx_seq_one_letter_code
_entity_poly.pdbx_strand_id
1 'polypeptide(L)'
;QALLPTFTKLMESQTGVKGQPVLLSGPEEVRQQLAEGKIQLAVFHGFEYAWAQSKNPELKPLVIAVSQNNPKLTAQIIVANDAKVSKFEDLQGKQLAIPRGTREHCRLFASRRTQERGHRLEKFFSRITKPSDPGSALNDVAMGKVDATVVDGNAWEDYKWIEPVKSRRLRPLMQSEVFPTGVIVYKQGGVPDSTLQKFKDGLSVAHTKVEGKTLMQLWKLTRFDNVPADYQDTLNNIVKAYPPPISDE
;
A
#
# COMPACT_ATOMS: atom_id res chain seq x y z
N GLN A 1 5.24 17.69 -10.31
CA GLN A 1 6.58 18.25 -10.64
C GLN A 1 7.18 19.08 -9.50
N ALA A 2 6.43 19.97 -8.81
CA ALA A 2 6.97 20.84 -7.75
C ALA A 2 7.51 20.15 -6.46
N LEU A 3 7.20 18.87 -6.23
CA LEU A 3 7.58 18.15 -5.00
C LEU A 3 8.93 17.42 -5.09
N LEU A 4 9.41 17.13 -6.30
CA LEU A 4 10.66 16.37 -6.49
C LEU A 4 11.91 17.11 -6.01
N PRO A 5 12.10 18.42 -6.28
CA PRO A 5 13.26 19.13 -5.76
C PRO A 5 13.29 19.20 -4.22
N THR A 6 12.12 19.44 -3.60
CA THR A 6 11.96 19.42 -2.15
C THR A 6 12.29 18.04 -1.58
N PHE A 7 11.80 16.98 -2.23
CA PHE A 7 12.12 15.60 -1.87
C PHE A 7 13.62 15.33 -1.90
N THR A 8 14.30 15.68 -3.00
CA THR A 8 15.74 15.48 -3.15
C THR A 8 16.51 16.15 -2.03
N LYS A 9 16.18 17.42 -1.72
CA LYS A 9 16.84 18.18 -0.67
C LYS A 9 16.62 17.57 0.72
N LEU A 10 15.39 17.14 1.02
CA LEU A 10 15.07 16.51 2.30
C LEU A 10 15.81 15.17 2.44
N MET A 11 15.84 14.34 1.38
CA MET A 11 16.57 13.08 1.39
C MET A 11 18.08 13.27 1.57
N GLU A 12 18.69 14.20 0.85
CA GLU A 12 20.11 14.52 1.00
C GLU A 12 20.40 15.03 2.42
N SER A 13 19.55 15.90 2.97
CA SER A 13 19.67 16.38 4.35
C SER A 13 19.61 15.26 5.39
N GLN A 14 18.76 14.25 5.18
CA GLN A 14 18.60 13.14 6.13
C GLN A 14 19.71 12.11 6.01
N THR A 15 20.12 11.79 4.79
CA THR A 15 21.00 10.65 4.50
C THR A 15 22.45 11.07 4.23
N GLY A 16 22.70 12.34 3.90
CA GLY A 16 23.98 12.83 3.40
C GLY A 16 24.40 12.17 2.08
N VAL A 17 23.45 11.60 1.34
CA VAL A 17 23.65 10.97 0.03
C VAL A 17 22.92 11.80 -1.03
N LYS A 18 23.66 12.24 -2.04
CA LYS A 18 23.08 12.91 -3.21
C LYS A 18 22.43 11.86 -4.11
N GLY A 19 21.21 12.12 -4.55
CA GLY A 19 20.47 11.23 -5.44
C GLY A 19 19.57 12.01 -6.38
N GLN A 20 19.24 11.40 -7.52
CA GLN A 20 18.29 11.94 -8.47
C GLN A 20 17.01 11.09 -8.42
N PRO A 21 15.86 11.65 -8.03
CA PRO A 21 14.61 10.91 -8.10
C PRO A 21 14.19 10.71 -9.56
N VAL A 22 13.79 9.49 -9.88
CA VAL A 22 13.23 9.13 -11.18
C VAL A 22 11.82 8.58 -10.95
N LEU A 23 10.85 9.09 -11.71
CA LEU A 23 9.50 8.55 -11.73
C LEU A 23 9.40 7.58 -12.91
N LEU A 24 9.10 6.33 -12.60
CA LEU A 24 8.95 5.25 -13.58
C LEU A 24 7.48 4.88 -13.75
N SER A 25 7.15 4.23 -14.86
CA SER A 25 5.76 3.97 -15.28
C SER A 25 5.05 2.93 -14.42
N GLY A 26 5.78 2.03 -13.76
CA GLY A 26 5.20 1.00 -12.90
C GLY A 26 6.22 0.05 -12.28
N PRO A 27 5.77 -0.90 -11.44
CA PRO A 27 6.63 -1.75 -10.63
C PRO A 27 7.56 -2.66 -11.47
N GLU A 28 7.14 -3.08 -12.67
CA GLU A 28 7.98 -3.92 -13.54
C GLU A 28 9.16 -3.13 -14.11
N GLU A 29 8.95 -1.89 -14.53
CA GLU A 29 10.03 -1.01 -14.98
C GLU A 29 10.98 -0.67 -13.84
N VAL A 30 10.45 -0.40 -12.63
CA VAL A 30 11.25 -0.18 -11.43
C VAL A 30 12.12 -1.41 -11.13
N ARG A 31 11.55 -2.61 -11.18
CA ARG A 31 12.30 -3.87 -11.01
C ARG A 31 13.41 -4.00 -12.05
N GLN A 32 13.08 -3.81 -13.33
CA GLN A 32 14.04 -3.95 -14.43
C GLN A 32 15.21 -2.97 -14.30
N GLN A 33 14.91 -1.68 -14.10
CA GLN A 33 15.96 -0.66 -13.97
C GLN A 33 16.83 -0.87 -12.73
N LEU A 34 16.25 -1.36 -11.61
CA LEU A 34 17.01 -1.70 -10.41
C LEU A 34 17.92 -2.92 -10.64
N ALA A 35 17.39 -3.97 -11.29
CA ALA A 35 18.14 -5.17 -11.61
C ALA A 35 19.28 -4.90 -12.60
N GLU A 36 19.08 -3.98 -13.55
CA GLU A 36 20.10 -3.54 -14.51
C GLU A 36 21.08 -2.51 -13.93
N GLY A 37 20.86 -2.03 -12.70
CA GLY A 37 21.71 -1.02 -12.06
C GLY A 37 21.56 0.41 -12.61
N LYS A 38 20.52 0.66 -13.42
CA LYS A 38 20.16 2.00 -13.91
C LYS A 38 19.64 2.91 -12.78
N ILE A 39 19.02 2.32 -11.77
CA ILE A 39 18.70 2.96 -10.49
C ILE A 39 19.32 2.15 -9.35
N GLN A 40 19.64 2.81 -8.23
CA GLN A 40 20.34 2.19 -7.10
C GLN A 40 19.40 1.79 -5.95
N LEU A 41 18.33 2.56 -5.76
CA LEU A 41 17.31 2.35 -4.74
C LEU A 41 15.93 2.49 -5.38
N ALA A 42 15.00 1.65 -4.96
CA ALA A 42 13.61 1.69 -5.40
C ALA A 42 12.66 1.70 -4.21
N VAL A 43 11.49 2.34 -4.37
CA VAL A 43 10.39 2.27 -3.41
C VAL A 43 9.30 1.39 -4.00
N PHE A 44 8.86 0.39 -3.25
CA PHE A 44 7.79 -0.52 -3.66
C PHE A 44 6.68 -0.57 -2.62
N HIS A 45 5.44 -0.82 -3.08
CA HIS A 45 4.47 -1.46 -2.20
C HIS A 45 4.96 -2.88 -1.85
N GLY A 46 4.70 -3.37 -0.64
CA GLY A 46 5.29 -4.63 -0.20
C GLY A 46 4.93 -5.84 -1.09
N PHE A 47 3.70 -5.88 -1.63
CA PHE A 47 3.30 -6.94 -2.57
C PHE A 47 4.00 -6.82 -3.93
N GLU A 48 4.29 -5.61 -4.41
CA GLU A 48 5.05 -5.39 -5.65
C GLU A 48 6.50 -5.81 -5.46
N TYR A 49 7.08 -5.52 -4.29
CA TYR A 49 8.41 -6.02 -3.95
C TYR A 49 8.44 -7.54 -3.94
N ALA A 50 7.41 -8.18 -3.39
CA ALA A 50 7.32 -9.63 -3.37
C ALA A 50 7.31 -10.21 -4.81
N TRP A 51 6.60 -9.57 -5.74
CA TRP A 51 6.64 -9.92 -7.17
C TRP A 51 8.00 -9.62 -7.83
N ALA A 52 8.64 -8.51 -7.47
CA ALA A 52 9.94 -8.14 -8.00
C ALA A 52 11.03 -9.12 -7.54
N GLN A 53 11.03 -9.49 -6.27
CA GLN A 53 12.00 -10.39 -5.68
C GLN A 53 11.84 -11.83 -6.19
N SER A 54 10.61 -12.28 -6.51
CA SER A 54 10.41 -13.61 -7.09
C SER A 54 11.06 -13.77 -8.47
N LYS A 55 11.20 -12.66 -9.22
CA LYS A 55 11.93 -12.60 -10.50
C LYS A 55 13.43 -12.28 -10.33
N ASN A 56 13.80 -11.55 -9.28
CA ASN A 56 15.17 -11.14 -8.98
C ASN A 56 15.51 -11.36 -7.48
N PRO A 57 15.94 -12.58 -7.09
CA PRO A 57 16.26 -12.92 -5.70
C PRO A 57 17.39 -12.07 -5.08
N GLU A 58 18.20 -11.42 -5.92
CA GLU A 58 19.26 -10.49 -5.54
C GLU A 58 18.74 -9.12 -5.05
N LEU A 59 17.45 -8.82 -5.25
CA LEU A 59 16.83 -7.61 -4.71
C LEU A 59 16.57 -7.77 -3.22
N LYS A 60 17.14 -6.90 -2.40
CA LYS A 60 17.10 -6.96 -0.94
C LYS A 60 16.39 -5.75 -0.34
N PRO A 61 15.63 -5.91 0.76
CA PRO A 61 14.98 -4.81 1.43
C PRO A 61 16.00 -4.08 2.32
N LEU A 62 15.99 -2.75 2.32
CA LEU A 62 16.85 -1.91 3.15
C LEU A 62 16.15 -1.48 4.44
N VAL A 63 14.96 -0.89 4.29
CA VAL A 63 14.08 -0.42 5.38
C VAL A 63 12.62 -0.52 4.95
N ILE A 64 11.70 -0.65 5.92
CA ILE A 64 10.26 -0.57 5.66
C ILE A 64 9.75 0.86 5.92
N ALA A 65 8.79 1.30 5.10
CA ALA A 65 8.15 2.61 5.17
C ALA A 65 6.80 2.50 5.89
N VAL A 66 6.79 2.80 7.19
CA VAL A 66 5.63 2.58 8.06
C VAL A 66 4.69 3.77 7.98
N SER A 67 3.42 3.52 7.64
CA SER A 67 2.35 4.50 7.70
C SER A 67 1.39 4.12 8.83
N GLN A 68 1.34 4.94 9.88
CA GLN A 68 0.62 4.72 11.15
C GLN A 68 1.29 3.72 12.12
N ASN A 69 0.81 3.67 13.36
CA ASN A 69 1.44 2.89 14.44
C ASN A 69 1.26 1.36 14.33
N ASN A 70 0.46 0.87 13.38
CA ASN A 70 0.26 -0.56 13.16
C ASN A 70 0.78 -0.96 11.76
N PRO A 71 1.88 -1.73 11.68
CA PRO A 71 2.47 -2.15 10.40
C PRO A 71 1.67 -3.26 9.70
N LYS A 72 0.64 -3.83 10.35
CA LYS A 72 -0.17 -4.90 9.75
C LYS A 72 -1.19 -4.31 8.77
N LEU A 73 -0.79 -4.19 7.51
CA LEU A 73 -1.65 -3.70 6.44
C LEU A 73 -2.69 -4.76 6.10
N THR A 74 -3.97 -4.47 6.31
CA THR A 74 -5.08 -5.30 5.85
C THR A 74 -6.07 -4.44 5.07
N ALA A 75 -6.89 -5.09 4.25
CA ALA A 75 -8.00 -4.47 3.55
C ALA A 75 -9.31 -5.12 3.99
N GLN A 76 -10.38 -4.35 4.05
CA GLN A 76 -11.72 -4.82 4.40
C GLN A 76 -12.74 -4.35 3.39
N ILE A 77 -13.64 -5.25 3.00
CA ILE A 77 -14.90 -4.87 2.34
C ILE A 77 -15.93 -4.69 3.44
N ILE A 78 -16.46 -3.49 3.58
CA ILE A 78 -17.46 -3.12 4.58
C ILE A 78 -18.81 -2.98 3.89
N VAL A 79 -19.85 -3.54 4.51
CA VAL A 79 -21.24 -3.45 4.08
C VAL A 79 -22.13 -2.96 5.23
N ALA A 80 -23.37 -2.57 4.93
CA ALA A 80 -24.35 -2.30 5.98
C ALA A 80 -24.66 -3.59 6.77
N ASN A 81 -24.87 -3.45 8.07
CA ASN A 81 -25.07 -4.57 8.99
C ASN A 81 -26.32 -5.39 8.63
N ASP A 82 -27.38 -4.70 8.21
CA ASP A 82 -28.67 -5.25 7.77
C ASP A 82 -28.71 -5.61 6.26
N ALA A 83 -27.60 -5.43 5.54
CA ALA A 83 -27.54 -5.81 4.13
C ALA A 83 -27.74 -7.32 3.96
N LYS A 84 -28.59 -7.69 2.99
CA LYS A 84 -28.80 -9.08 2.53
C LYS A 84 -27.63 -9.56 1.66
N VAL A 85 -26.42 -9.49 2.19
CA VAL A 85 -25.15 -9.83 1.54
C VAL A 85 -24.34 -10.67 2.51
N SER A 86 -24.19 -11.96 2.25
CA SER A 86 -23.50 -12.91 3.13
C SER A 86 -22.09 -13.26 2.65
N LYS A 87 -21.86 -13.13 1.34
CA LYS A 87 -20.61 -13.46 0.65
C LYS A 87 -20.30 -12.43 -0.43
N PHE A 88 -19.09 -12.45 -0.97
CA PHE A 88 -18.63 -11.45 -1.94
C PHE A 88 -19.43 -11.48 -3.25
N GLU A 89 -19.91 -12.64 -3.69
CA GLU A 89 -20.74 -12.81 -4.89
C GLU A 89 -22.05 -12.03 -4.81
N ASP A 90 -22.60 -11.88 -3.61
CA ASP A 90 -23.84 -11.12 -3.38
C ASP A 90 -23.65 -9.61 -3.67
N LEU A 91 -22.40 -9.16 -3.87
CA LEU A 91 -22.05 -7.81 -4.31
C LEU A 91 -22.06 -7.62 -5.83
N GLN A 92 -22.27 -8.67 -6.62
CA GLN A 92 -22.36 -8.53 -8.08
C GLN A 92 -23.56 -7.66 -8.46
N GLY A 93 -23.33 -6.67 -9.34
CA GLY A 93 -24.33 -5.69 -9.76
C GLY A 93 -24.65 -4.62 -8.70
N LYS A 94 -24.03 -4.66 -7.52
CA LYS A 94 -24.18 -3.64 -6.48
C LYS A 94 -23.26 -2.44 -6.69
N GLN A 95 -23.43 -1.40 -5.86
CA GLN A 95 -22.60 -0.19 -5.90
C GLN A 95 -21.44 -0.30 -4.91
N LEU A 96 -20.23 0.05 -5.36
CA LEU A 96 -19.02 0.10 -4.53
C LEU A 96 -18.52 1.54 -4.39
N ALA A 97 -18.18 1.96 -3.18
CA ALA A 97 -17.35 3.13 -2.97
C ALA A 97 -15.86 2.75 -2.91
N ILE A 98 -15.04 3.45 -3.68
CA ILE A 98 -13.58 3.40 -3.56
C ILE A 98 -13.08 4.82 -3.22
N PRO A 99 -12.77 5.12 -1.95
CA PRO A 99 -12.41 6.46 -1.53
C PRO A 99 -11.13 6.97 -2.23
N ARG A 100 -11.02 8.29 -2.39
CA ARG A 100 -9.78 8.91 -2.89
C ARG A 100 -8.65 8.63 -1.90
N GLY A 101 -7.46 8.36 -2.45
CA GLY A 101 -6.31 7.95 -1.64
C GLY A 101 -6.41 6.54 -1.03
N THR A 102 -7.37 5.70 -1.46
CA THR A 102 -7.37 4.26 -1.14
C THR A 102 -5.99 3.68 -1.42
N ARG A 103 -5.43 3.00 -0.41
CA ARG A 103 -4.11 2.38 -0.49
C ARG A 103 -4.09 1.24 -1.50
N GLU A 104 -2.97 1.03 -2.17
CA GLU A 104 -2.88 0.11 -3.30
C GLU A 104 -3.17 -1.35 -2.92
N HIS A 105 -2.84 -1.79 -1.70
CA HIS A 105 -3.21 -3.15 -1.24
C HIS A 105 -4.72 -3.34 -1.13
N CYS A 106 -5.48 -2.30 -0.79
CA CYS A 106 -6.94 -2.33 -0.77
C CYS A 106 -7.51 -2.43 -2.19
N ARG A 107 -6.92 -1.71 -3.15
CA ARG A 107 -7.32 -1.81 -4.57
C ARG A 107 -7.02 -3.19 -5.12
N LEU A 108 -5.82 -3.71 -4.86
CA LEU A 108 -5.40 -5.05 -5.26
C LEU A 108 -6.35 -6.10 -4.68
N PHE A 109 -6.66 -6.02 -3.39
CA PHE A 109 -7.61 -6.92 -2.74
C PHE A 109 -8.97 -6.95 -3.46
N ALA A 110 -9.62 -5.78 -3.61
CA ALA A 110 -10.92 -5.70 -4.26
C ALA A 110 -10.88 -6.19 -5.71
N SER A 111 -9.86 -5.77 -6.47
CA SER A 111 -9.66 -6.18 -7.86
C SER A 111 -9.52 -7.70 -7.98
N ARG A 112 -8.69 -8.31 -7.14
CA ARG A 112 -8.43 -9.76 -7.18
C ARG A 112 -9.67 -10.59 -6.82
N ARG A 113 -10.48 -10.14 -5.86
CA ARG A 113 -11.77 -10.78 -5.58
C ARG A 113 -12.73 -10.74 -6.77
N THR A 114 -12.74 -9.66 -7.55
CA THR A 114 -13.52 -9.64 -8.80
C THR A 114 -12.93 -10.51 -9.90
N GLN A 115 -11.60 -10.54 -10.04
CA GLN A 115 -10.91 -11.33 -11.07
C GLN A 115 -11.02 -12.83 -10.86
N GLU A 116 -10.99 -13.32 -9.62
CA GLU A 116 -11.28 -14.72 -9.25
C GLU A 116 -12.65 -15.20 -9.78
N ARG A 117 -13.56 -14.25 -10.06
CA ARG A 117 -14.91 -14.50 -10.59
C ARG A 117 -15.03 -14.15 -12.07
N GLY A 118 -13.92 -13.92 -12.77
CA GLY A 118 -13.89 -13.60 -14.19
C GLY A 118 -14.28 -12.15 -14.54
N HIS A 119 -14.29 -11.24 -13.54
CA HIS A 119 -14.71 -9.86 -13.74
C HIS A 119 -13.61 -8.85 -13.39
N ARG A 120 -13.61 -7.70 -14.07
CA ARG A 120 -12.98 -6.47 -13.57
C ARG A 120 -13.94 -5.76 -12.63
N LEU A 121 -13.43 -4.88 -11.75
CA LEU A 121 -14.26 -4.11 -10.81
C LEU A 121 -15.46 -3.45 -11.49
N GLU A 122 -15.24 -2.77 -12.62
CA GLU A 122 -16.25 -2.02 -13.36
C GLU A 122 -17.30 -2.91 -14.04
N LYS A 123 -16.99 -4.20 -14.24
CA LYS A 123 -17.95 -5.20 -14.76
C LYS A 123 -18.69 -5.92 -13.64
N PHE A 124 -18.05 -6.09 -12.48
CA PHE A 124 -18.64 -6.77 -11.33
C PHE A 124 -19.64 -5.87 -10.60
N PHE A 125 -19.29 -4.60 -10.38
CA PHE A 125 -20.14 -3.60 -9.73
C PHE A 125 -20.89 -2.76 -10.76
N SER A 126 -22.16 -2.44 -10.50
CA SER A 126 -22.96 -1.60 -11.42
C SER A 126 -22.49 -0.15 -11.43
N ARG A 127 -21.89 0.31 -10.33
CA ARG A 127 -21.33 1.65 -10.20
C ARG A 127 -20.19 1.67 -9.19
N ILE A 128 -19.13 2.43 -9.51
CA ILE A 128 -18.05 2.76 -8.58
C ILE A 128 -18.09 4.26 -8.27
N THR A 129 -18.32 4.62 -7.01
CA THR A 129 -18.24 6.01 -6.54
C THR A 129 -16.86 6.32 -5.97
N LYS A 130 -16.50 7.61 -5.90
CA LYS A 130 -15.17 8.07 -5.41
C LYS A 130 -15.30 9.11 -4.30
N PRO A 131 -15.74 8.72 -3.08
CA PRO A 131 -15.80 9.62 -1.93
C PRO A 131 -14.44 10.26 -1.61
N SER A 132 -14.42 11.37 -0.89
CA SER A 132 -13.20 12.14 -0.60
C SER A 132 -12.16 11.39 0.24
N ASP A 133 -12.62 10.50 1.12
CA ASP A 133 -11.82 9.84 2.15
C ASP A 133 -12.54 8.57 2.66
N PRO A 134 -11.84 7.69 3.42
CA PRO A 134 -12.44 6.46 3.95
C PRO A 134 -13.67 6.67 4.85
N GLY A 135 -13.68 7.72 5.68
CA GLY A 135 -14.81 8.00 6.57
C GLY A 135 -16.06 8.39 5.80
N SER A 136 -15.91 9.20 4.75
CA SER A 136 -16.99 9.54 3.82
C SER A 136 -17.55 8.30 3.11
N ALA A 137 -16.69 7.38 2.66
CA ALA A 137 -17.14 6.13 2.04
C ALA A 137 -17.90 5.21 3.02
N LEU A 138 -17.42 5.10 4.27
CA LEU A 138 -18.10 4.34 5.33
C LEU A 138 -19.45 4.97 5.70
N ASN A 139 -19.53 6.30 5.76
CA ASN A 139 -20.79 7.02 5.95
C ASN A 139 -21.78 6.76 4.82
N ASP A 140 -21.32 6.74 3.57
CA ASP A 140 -22.19 6.46 2.42
C ASP A 140 -22.78 5.05 2.48
N VAL A 141 -22.03 4.05 2.95
CA VAL A 141 -22.56 2.70 3.22
C VAL A 141 -23.56 2.72 4.39
N ALA A 142 -23.23 3.39 5.50
CA ALA A 142 -24.07 3.46 6.69
C ALA A 142 -25.41 4.19 6.46
N MET A 143 -25.45 5.04 5.43
CA MET A 143 -26.64 5.77 4.98
C MET A 143 -27.36 5.07 3.81
N GLY A 144 -26.88 3.91 3.36
CA GLY A 144 -27.48 3.15 2.25
C GLY A 144 -27.36 3.81 0.87
N LYS A 145 -26.42 4.77 0.69
CA LYS A 145 -26.19 5.41 -0.61
C LYS A 145 -25.43 4.51 -1.58
N VAL A 146 -24.60 3.62 -1.04
CA VAL A 146 -23.88 2.56 -1.76
C VAL A 146 -23.95 1.28 -0.94
N ASP A 147 -23.75 0.12 -1.59
CA ASP A 147 -23.90 -1.17 -0.92
C ASP A 147 -22.64 -1.60 -0.16
N ALA A 148 -21.46 -1.21 -0.63
CA ALA A 148 -20.18 -1.60 -0.05
C ALA A 148 -19.10 -0.52 -0.20
N THR A 149 -18.06 -0.60 0.62
CA THR A 149 -16.80 0.14 0.43
C THR A 149 -15.60 -0.77 0.69
N VAL A 150 -14.46 -0.46 0.07
CA VAL A 150 -13.16 -1.06 0.41
C VAL A 150 -12.30 -0.05 1.17
N VAL A 151 -11.79 -0.43 2.34
CA VAL A 151 -10.96 0.43 3.20
C VAL A 151 -9.77 -0.34 3.79
N ASP A 152 -8.75 0.40 4.22
CA ASP A 152 -7.66 -0.12 5.03
C ASP A 152 -8.17 -0.52 6.42
N GLY A 153 -7.63 -1.59 7.01
CA GLY A 153 -8.03 -2.06 8.33
C GLY A 153 -7.90 -1.01 9.42
N ASN A 154 -6.83 -0.20 9.44
CA ASN A 154 -6.69 0.88 10.41
C ASN A 154 -7.72 1.98 10.16
N ALA A 155 -8.06 2.28 8.90
CA ALA A 155 -9.11 3.26 8.61
C ALA A 155 -10.49 2.80 9.11
N TRP A 156 -10.76 1.49 9.12
CA TRP A 156 -11.95 0.93 9.74
C TRP A 156 -11.92 1.02 11.27
N GLU A 157 -10.78 0.69 11.91
CA GLU A 157 -10.61 0.85 13.36
C GLU A 157 -10.75 2.31 13.80
N ASP A 158 -10.10 3.24 13.09
CA ASP A 158 -10.22 4.68 13.31
C ASP A 158 -11.68 5.13 13.20
N TYR A 159 -12.40 4.67 12.17
CA TYR A 159 -13.81 5.02 12.00
C TYR A 159 -14.69 4.49 13.15
N LYS A 160 -14.44 3.28 13.67
CA LYS A 160 -15.16 2.77 14.84
C LYS A 160 -14.94 3.64 16.07
N TRP A 161 -13.74 4.19 16.24
CA TRP A 161 -13.41 5.07 17.36
C TRP A 161 -14.02 6.48 17.20
N ILE A 162 -13.95 7.07 16.00
CA ILE A 162 -14.46 8.41 15.70
C ILE A 162 -15.99 8.44 15.64
N GLU A 163 -16.63 7.43 15.05
CA GLU A 163 -18.06 7.38 14.74
C GLU A 163 -18.75 6.10 15.29
N PRO A 164 -18.71 5.84 16.62
CA PRO A 164 -19.11 4.56 17.21
C PRO A 164 -20.59 4.20 17.04
N VAL A 165 -21.47 5.19 16.86
CA VAL A 165 -22.90 4.93 16.62
C VAL A 165 -23.15 4.50 15.17
N LYS A 166 -22.49 5.17 14.20
CA LYS A 166 -22.63 4.83 12.79
C LYS A 166 -21.96 3.50 12.47
N SER A 167 -20.81 3.21 13.10
CA SER A 167 -20.10 1.95 12.88
C SER A 167 -20.91 0.71 13.26
N ARG A 168 -21.84 0.79 14.22
CA ARG A 168 -22.78 -0.30 14.55
C ARG A 168 -23.76 -0.65 13.42
N ARG A 169 -23.92 0.23 12.43
CA ARG A 169 -24.71 -0.01 11.22
C ARG A 169 -23.91 -0.67 10.11
N LEU A 170 -22.64 -0.96 10.36
CA LEU A 170 -21.71 -1.52 9.39
C LEU A 170 -21.14 -2.82 9.93
N ARG A 171 -20.68 -3.68 9.02
CA ARG A 171 -19.88 -4.84 9.37
C ARG A 171 -18.87 -5.16 8.27
N PRO A 172 -17.70 -5.73 8.62
CA PRO A 172 -16.84 -6.37 7.64
C PRO A 172 -17.56 -7.55 6.99
N LEU A 173 -17.63 -7.56 5.67
CA LEU A 173 -18.05 -8.72 4.89
C LEU A 173 -16.88 -9.69 4.72
N MET A 174 -15.69 -9.15 4.47
CA MET A 174 -14.45 -9.92 4.36
C MET A 174 -13.25 -9.05 4.70
N GLN A 175 -12.17 -9.72 5.10
CA GLN A 175 -10.88 -9.13 5.38
C GLN A 175 -9.81 -9.88 4.57
N SER A 176 -8.78 -9.16 4.11
CA SER A 176 -7.60 -9.77 3.51
C SER A 176 -6.68 -10.41 4.56
N GLU A 177 -5.72 -11.20 4.09
CA GLU A 177 -4.48 -11.47 4.82
C GLU A 177 -3.66 -10.18 5.02
N VAL A 178 -2.60 -10.27 5.82
CA VAL A 178 -1.68 -9.15 6.06
C VAL A 178 -0.80 -8.95 4.83
N PHE A 179 -0.86 -7.75 4.26
CA PHE A 179 0.05 -7.29 3.23
C PHE A 179 1.37 -6.83 3.84
N PRO A 180 2.51 -7.06 3.17
CA PRO A 180 3.77 -6.50 3.60
C PRO A 180 3.77 -4.98 3.48
N THR A 181 4.34 -4.32 4.48
CA THR A 181 4.59 -2.87 4.48
C THR A 181 5.42 -2.45 3.26
N GLY A 182 5.21 -1.23 2.76
CA GLY A 182 6.05 -0.65 1.70
C GLY A 182 7.52 -0.62 2.11
N VAL A 183 8.41 -0.65 1.13
CA VAL A 183 9.83 -0.97 1.37
C VAL A 183 10.74 -0.22 0.40
N ILE A 184 11.91 0.18 0.91
CA ILE A 184 13.02 0.65 0.08
C ILE A 184 13.91 -0.55 -0.24
N VAL A 185 14.19 -0.77 -1.50
CA VAL A 185 14.86 -1.97 -2.04
C VAL A 185 16.10 -1.57 -2.81
N TYR A 186 17.13 -2.42 -2.73
CA TYR A 186 18.37 -2.29 -3.49
C TYR A 186 18.74 -3.62 -4.15
N LYS A 187 19.59 -3.60 -5.17
CA LYS A 187 20.23 -4.81 -5.70
C LYS A 187 21.48 -5.13 -4.89
N GLN A 188 21.60 -6.36 -4.39
CA GLN A 188 22.82 -6.81 -3.69
C GLN A 188 24.07 -6.58 -4.56
N GLY A 189 25.09 -5.93 -3.99
CA GLY A 189 26.31 -5.55 -4.71
C GLY A 189 26.17 -4.35 -5.66
N GLY A 190 24.97 -3.79 -5.83
CA GLY A 190 24.72 -2.64 -6.70
C GLY A 190 25.05 -1.28 -6.06
N VAL A 191 25.21 -1.23 -4.74
CA VAL A 191 25.53 -0.03 -3.95
C VAL A 191 26.55 -0.43 -2.88
N PRO A 192 27.60 0.38 -2.60
CA PRO A 192 28.54 0.10 -1.51
C PRO A 192 27.83 0.01 -0.16
N ASP A 193 28.19 -0.98 0.66
CA ASP A 193 27.59 -1.22 1.98
C ASP A 193 27.68 0.02 2.90
N SER A 194 28.80 0.76 2.83
CA SER A 194 28.98 2.00 3.58
C SER A 194 27.94 3.08 3.21
N THR A 195 27.51 3.11 1.94
CA THR A 195 26.49 4.04 1.44
C THR A 195 25.10 3.58 1.85
N LEU A 196 24.82 2.27 1.75
CA LEU A 196 23.56 1.69 2.23
C LEU A 196 23.37 1.91 3.73
N GLN A 197 24.43 1.71 4.52
CA GLN A 197 24.40 1.92 5.97
C GLN A 197 24.15 3.39 6.30
N LYS A 198 24.87 4.32 5.66
CA LYS A 198 24.65 5.76 5.84
C LYS A 198 23.20 6.16 5.50
N PHE A 199 22.67 5.62 4.41
CA PHE A 199 21.29 5.88 3.98
C PHE A 199 20.28 5.35 5.01
N LYS A 200 20.46 4.10 5.46
CA LYS A 200 19.63 3.47 6.48
C LYS A 200 19.65 4.23 7.81
N ASP A 201 20.82 4.62 8.28
CA ASP A 201 20.98 5.36 9.54
C ASP A 201 20.33 6.74 9.47
N GLY A 202 20.46 7.43 8.33
CA GLY A 202 19.79 8.71 8.10
C GLY A 202 18.26 8.59 8.15
N LEU A 203 17.70 7.54 7.54
CA LEU A 203 16.26 7.31 7.49
C LEU A 203 15.68 6.87 8.84
N SER A 204 16.39 6.04 9.61
CA SER A 204 15.91 5.52 10.89
C SER A 204 15.61 6.63 11.91
N VAL A 205 16.40 7.72 11.86
CA VAL A 205 16.22 8.89 12.75
C VAL A 205 15.47 10.05 12.10
N ALA A 206 15.03 9.94 10.84
CA ALA A 206 14.41 11.06 10.12
C ALA A 206 13.17 11.61 10.85
N HIS A 207 12.38 10.73 11.47
CA HIS A 207 11.17 11.09 12.21
C HIS A 207 11.42 11.98 13.45
N THR A 208 12.68 12.11 13.92
CA THR A 208 13.04 12.97 15.05
C THR A 208 13.45 14.39 14.63
N LYS A 209 13.76 14.60 13.35
CA LYS A 209 14.22 15.89 12.80
C LYS A 209 13.08 16.66 12.10
N VAL A 210 13.18 17.98 12.02
CA VAL A 210 12.13 18.84 11.40
C VAL A 210 11.98 18.54 9.91
N GLU A 211 13.09 18.45 9.20
CA GLU A 211 13.14 18.13 7.77
C GLU A 211 12.61 16.72 7.51
N GLY A 212 12.99 15.75 8.34
CA GLY A 212 12.51 14.38 8.21
C GLY A 212 11.01 14.24 8.55
N LYS A 213 10.48 14.98 9.53
CA LYS A 213 9.02 15.07 9.76
C LYS A 213 8.28 15.67 8.57
N THR A 214 8.84 16.71 7.93
CA THR A 214 8.29 17.28 6.68
C THR A 214 8.27 16.23 5.56
N LEU A 215 9.34 15.45 5.41
CA LEU A 215 9.41 14.33 4.46
C LEU A 215 8.33 13.27 4.75
N MET A 216 8.18 12.86 6.01
CA MET A 216 7.16 11.89 6.43
C MET A 216 5.75 12.38 6.10
N GLN A 217 5.43 13.65 6.41
CA GLN A 217 4.13 14.24 6.13
C GLN A 217 3.82 14.24 4.62
N LEU A 218 4.80 14.59 3.79
CA LEU A 218 4.64 14.58 2.34
C LEU A 218 4.25 13.21 1.80
N TRP A 219 4.78 12.14 2.42
CA TRP A 219 4.55 10.75 2.03
C TRP A 219 3.51 10.02 2.87
N LYS A 220 2.86 10.72 3.80
CA LYS A 220 1.92 10.13 4.78
C LYS A 220 2.51 8.94 5.53
N LEU A 221 3.81 9.01 5.81
CA LEU A 221 4.55 8.06 6.63
C LEU A 221 4.62 8.56 8.07
N THR A 222 4.95 7.64 8.97
CA THR A 222 5.26 7.96 10.36
C THR A 222 6.77 7.85 10.61
N ARG A 223 7.42 6.81 10.06
CA ARG A 223 8.85 6.55 10.20
C ARG A 223 9.33 5.49 9.20
N PHE A 224 10.65 5.32 9.13
CA PHE A 224 11.29 4.15 8.55
C PHE A 224 11.80 3.23 9.65
N ASP A 225 11.50 1.94 9.55
CA ASP A 225 11.94 0.93 10.52
C ASP A 225 12.87 -0.10 9.86
N ASN A 226 13.59 -0.84 10.71
CA ASN A 226 14.30 -2.04 10.29
C ASN A 226 13.32 -3.04 9.65
N VAL A 227 13.81 -3.78 8.66
CA VAL A 227 13.06 -4.87 8.05
C VAL A 227 12.77 -5.94 9.13
N PRO A 228 11.50 -6.28 9.40
CA PRO A 228 11.16 -7.31 10.37
C PRO A 228 11.72 -8.69 9.98
N ALA A 229 12.02 -9.54 10.97
CA ALA A 229 12.56 -10.88 10.73
C ALA A 229 11.60 -11.78 9.93
N ASP A 230 10.29 -11.58 10.10
CA ASP A 230 9.20 -12.29 9.42
C ASP A 230 8.78 -11.64 8.09
N TYR A 231 9.49 -10.61 7.62
CA TYR A 231 9.12 -9.90 6.41
C TYR A 231 9.16 -10.82 5.18
N GLN A 232 10.18 -11.69 5.07
CA GLN A 232 10.29 -12.64 3.96
C GLN A 232 9.13 -13.64 3.93
N ASP A 233 8.67 -14.10 5.10
CA ASP A 233 7.51 -14.99 5.19
C ASP A 233 6.23 -14.28 4.73
N THR A 234 6.10 -12.99 5.10
CA THR A 234 4.99 -12.15 4.64
C THR A 234 5.01 -11.97 3.12
N LEU A 235 6.18 -11.77 2.51
CA LEU A 235 6.34 -11.70 1.05
C LEU A 235 5.95 -13.03 0.39
N ASN A 236 6.43 -14.15 0.92
CA ASN A 236 6.12 -15.48 0.37
C ASN A 236 4.61 -15.78 0.43
N ASN A 237 3.96 -15.39 1.53
CA ASN A 237 2.52 -15.57 1.70
C ASN A 237 1.74 -14.67 0.73
N ILE A 238 2.14 -13.41 0.57
CA ILE A 238 1.39 -12.48 -0.29
C ILE A 238 1.50 -12.82 -1.77
N VAL A 239 2.65 -13.36 -2.24
CA VAL A 239 2.79 -13.82 -3.63
C VAL A 239 1.89 -15.01 -3.92
N LYS A 240 1.71 -15.92 -2.94
CA LYS A 240 0.80 -17.07 -3.09
C LYS A 240 -0.66 -16.62 -3.14
N ALA A 241 -1.04 -15.69 -2.26
CA ALA A 241 -2.41 -15.17 -2.20
C ALA A 241 -2.76 -14.25 -3.38
N TYR A 242 -1.78 -13.45 -3.82
CA TYR A 242 -1.89 -12.49 -4.91
C TYR A 242 -0.70 -12.67 -5.86
N PRO A 243 -0.76 -13.65 -6.78
CA PRO A 243 0.30 -13.80 -7.78
C PRO A 243 0.43 -12.53 -8.62
N PRO A 244 1.60 -12.28 -9.24
CA PRO A 244 1.78 -11.16 -10.16
C PRO A 244 0.74 -11.27 -11.29
N PRO A 245 0.28 -10.13 -11.86
CA PRO A 245 -0.53 -10.18 -13.07
C PRO A 245 0.25 -10.94 -14.15
N ILE A 246 -0.43 -11.84 -14.86
CA ILE A 246 0.10 -12.39 -16.10
C ILE A 246 0.25 -11.17 -17.01
N SER A 247 1.47 -10.88 -17.45
CA SER A 247 1.68 -9.83 -18.45
C SER A 247 0.82 -10.19 -19.64
N ASP A 248 -0.04 -9.28 -20.07
CA ASP A 248 -0.59 -9.36 -21.42
C ASP A 248 0.64 -9.33 -22.36
N GLU A 249 0.94 -10.44 -23.02
CA GLU A 249 1.90 -10.49 -24.14
C GLU A 249 1.43 -9.58 -25.27
#